data_AF-A0A367KN89-F1
#
_entry.id   AF-A0A367KN89-F1
#
_cell.length_a   1.000
_cell.length_b   1.000
_cell.length_c   1.000
_cell.angle_alpha   90.00
_cell.angle_beta   90.00
_cell.angle_gamma   90.00
#
_symmetry.space_group_name_H-M   'P 1'
#
loop_
_entity.id
_entity.type
_entity.pdbx_description
1 polymer ?
#
loop_
_entity_poly.entity_id
_entity_poly.type
_entity_poly.pdbx_seq_one_letter_code
_entity_poly.pdbx_strand_id
1 'polypeptide(L)'
;MEVTNKPNTSTVEGLRLALEELGLCTKGRKPELKQRYKKALKKQTEQIKEMTDEIKLIKTESFKKQQPFDYYLFFDVEATYTFRSYVQPTVNPKLSEFCTGLTGISQSTIDKKVLNEFQKFLAKYDLFQTASATFVTDGPFDIRDFITKQCKHSKIKTRPDYFNIPWVNIRRTFRDFYNQKENKNISAMLAHLKMQFEGREHSGLDDAINLAAIGKRMHQEGCVFKTNCRFDISHPQRYGRRRR
;
A
#
# COMPACT_ATOMS: atom_id res chain seq x y z
N MET A 1 -19.44 39.27 -24.14
CA MET A 1 -20.50 39.37 -23.11
C MET A 1 -21.72 38.65 -23.67
N GLU A 2 -21.95 37.41 -23.25
CA GLU A 2 -23.27 36.78 -23.32
C GLU A 2 -23.55 36.24 -21.92
N VAL A 3 -24.42 36.92 -21.19
CA VAL A 3 -24.93 36.43 -19.92
C VAL A 3 -25.98 35.38 -20.27
N THR A 4 -25.56 34.11 -20.41
CA THR A 4 -26.49 32.99 -20.53
C THR A 4 -27.26 32.91 -19.21
N ASN A 5 -28.45 33.51 -19.19
CA ASN A 5 -29.31 33.53 -18.03
C ASN A 5 -29.82 32.11 -17.80
N LYS A 6 -29.18 31.36 -16.89
CA LYS A 6 -29.52 29.95 -16.65
C LYS A 6 -31.02 29.83 -16.35
N PRO A 7 -31.75 28.92 -17.05
CA PRO A 7 -33.18 28.81 -16.88
C PRO A 7 -33.53 28.48 -15.42
N ASN A 8 -34.52 29.19 -14.87
CA ASN A 8 -34.96 28.99 -13.49
C ASN A 8 -35.72 27.66 -13.35
N THR A 9 -35.00 26.59 -13.02
CA THR A 9 -35.53 25.22 -12.87
C THR A 9 -36.53 25.01 -11.72
N SER A 10 -36.88 26.07 -10.96
CA SER A 10 -37.95 26.01 -9.95
C SER A 10 -39.36 26.12 -10.55
N THR A 11 -39.50 26.60 -11.78
CA THR A 11 -40.78 26.75 -12.50
C THR A 11 -40.96 25.65 -13.55
N VAL A 12 -42.20 25.43 -14.00
CA VAL A 12 -42.48 24.48 -15.10
C VAL A 12 -41.82 24.95 -16.39
N GLU A 13 -41.91 26.25 -16.68
CA GLU A 13 -41.36 26.84 -17.89
C GLU A 13 -39.83 26.78 -17.92
N GLY A 14 -39.17 27.07 -16.80
CA GLY A 14 -37.72 26.93 -16.72
C GLY A 14 -37.24 25.48 -16.84
N LEU A 15 -38.04 24.49 -16.40
CA LEU A 15 -37.74 23.08 -16.65
C LEU A 15 -37.92 22.68 -18.11
N ARG A 16 -38.89 23.28 -18.83
CA ARG A 16 -39.09 23.03 -20.26
C ARG A 16 -37.93 23.61 -21.07
N LEU A 17 -37.57 24.87 -20.83
CA LEU A 17 -36.42 25.51 -21.47
C LEU A 17 -35.13 24.72 -21.22
N ALA A 18 -34.88 24.30 -19.97
CA ALA A 18 -33.70 23.50 -19.64
C ALA A 18 -33.71 22.10 -20.29
N LEU A 19 -34.88 21.49 -20.50
CA LEU A 19 -34.99 20.22 -21.22
C LEU A 19 -34.85 20.40 -22.73
N GLU A 20 -35.35 21.50 -23.28
CA GLU A 20 -35.23 21.87 -24.70
C GLU A 20 -33.77 22.13 -25.08
N GLU A 21 -33.03 22.87 -24.24
CA GLU A 21 -31.57 23.04 -24.40
C GLU A 21 -30.81 21.70 -24.40
N LEU A 22 -31.33 20.70 -23.68
CA LEU A 22 -30.78 19.34 -23.65
C LEU A 22 -31.35 18.42 -24.76
N GLY A 23 -32.22 18.94 -25.64
CA GLY A 23 -32.86 18.16 -26.71
C GLY A 23 -33.84 17.09 -26.21
N LEU A 24 -34.41 17.28 -25.01
CA LEU A 24 -35.30 16.31 -24.34
C LEU A 24 -36.76 16.74 -24.39
N CYS A 25 -37.66 15.76 -24.33
CA CYS A 25 -39.11 15.99 -24.34
C CYS A 25 -39.55 16.97 -23.22
N THR A 26 -40.26 18.04 -23.61
CA THR A 26 -40.78 19.12 -22.74
C THR A 26 -42.23 18.89 -22.28
N LYS A 27 -42.86 17.78 -22.70
CA LYS A 27 -44.20 17.38 -22.28
C LYS A 27 -44.19 16.70 -20.90
N GLY A 28 -45.29 16.87 -20.17
CA GLY A 28 -45.51 16.24 -18.86
C GLY A 28 -45.80 17.25 -17.74
N ARG A 29 -46.11 16.72 -16.56
CA ARG A 29 -46.33 17.52 -15.33
C ARG A 29 -45.00 17.91 -14.69
N LYS A 30 -45.00 18.94 -13.84
CA LYS A 30 -43.80 19.46 -13.15
C LYS A 30 -42.89 18.37 -12.54
N PRO A 31 -43.41 17.33 -11.85
CA PRO A 31 -42.56 16.28 -11.26
C PRO A 31 -41.80 15.46 -12.32
N GLU A 32 -42.47 15.14 -13.43
CA GLU A 32 -41.91 14.34 -14.53
C GLU A 32 -40.78 15.10 -15.23
N LEU A 33 -41.00 16.40 -15.51
CA LEU A 33 -39.99 17.28 -16.09
C LEU A 33 -38.76 17.38 -15.17
N LYS A 34 -38.98 17.55 -13.86
CA LYS A 34 -37.90 17.64 -12.86
C LYS A 34 -37.10 16.34 -12.77
N GLN A 35 -37.77 15.19 -12.82
CA GLN A 35 -37.10 13.89 -12.79
C GLN A 35 -36.27 13.67 -14.06
N ARG A 36 -36.81 14.00 -15.23
CA ARG A 36 -36.11 13.91 -16.52
C ARG A 36 -34.85 14.77 -16.53
N TYR A 37 -34.98 16.02 -16.08
CA TYR A 37 -33.85 16.95 -15.98
C TYR A 37 -32.77 16.45 -15.02
N LYS A 38 -33.15 15.96 -13.82
CA LYS A 38 -32.19 15.34 -12.88
C LYS A 38 -31.47 14.14 -13.47
N LYS A 39 -32.17 13.28 -14.22
CA LYS A 39 -31.55 12.11 -14.87
C LYS A 39 -30.55 12.54 -15.94
N ALA A 40 -30.88 13.57 -16.72
CA ALA A 40 -29.98 14.14 -17.72
C ALA A 40 -28.71 14.73 -17.08
N LEU A 41 -28.85 15.51 -16.00
CA LEU A 41 -27.71 16.05 -15.25
C LEU A 41 -26.84 14.96 -14.63
N LYS A 42 -27.45 13.88 -14.11
CA LYS A 42 -26.71 12.74 -13.59
C LYS A 42 -25.89 12.08 -14.69
N LYS A 43 -26.50 11.85 -15.86
CA LYS A 43 -25.81 11.25 -17.02
C LYS A 43 -24.66 12.12 -17.53
N GLN A 44 -24.86 13.44 -17.64
CA GLN A 44 -23.79 14.38 -18.00
C GLN A 44 -22.65 14.36 -16.97
N THR A 45 -22.98 14.36 -15.67
CA THR A 45 -21.97 14.27 -14.60
C THR A 45 -21.16 12.97 -14.70
N GLU A 46 -21.81 11.84 -14.99
CA GLU A 46 -21.16 10.54 -15.19
C GLU A 46 -20.23 10.55 -16.42
N GLN A 47 -20.67 11.12 -17.55
CA GLN A 47 -19.84 11.25 -18.76
C GLN A 47 -18.63 12.18 -18.56
N ILE A 48 -18.82 13.31 -17.86
CA ILE A 48 -17.72 14.23 -17.53
C ILE A 48 -16.70 13.50 -16.65
N LYS A 49 -17.16 12.69 -15.69
CA LYS A 49 -16.30 11.91 -14.81
C LYS A 49 -15.49 10.87 -15.59
N GLU A 50 -16.11 10.11 -16.48
CA GLU A 50 -15.42 9.14 -17.34
C GLU A 50 -14.34 9.82 -18.19
N MET A 51 -14.68 10.94 -18.84
CA MET A 51 -13.74 11.70 -19.66
C MET A 51 -12.59 12.33 -18.83
N THR A 52 -12.86 12.76 -17.58
CA THR A 52 -11.79 13.25 -16.71
C THR A 52 -10.88 12.14 -16.22
N ASP A 53 -11.41 10.95 -15.95
CA ASP A 53 -10.63 9.76 -15.58
C ASP A 53 -9.74 9.30 -16.75
N GLU A 54 -10.24 9.32 -17.99
CA GLU A 54 -9.44 9.06 -19.20
C GLU A 54 -8.32 10.10 -19.41
N ILE A 55 -8.61 11.40 -19.29
CA ILE A 55 -7.59 12.46 -19.39
C ILE A 55 -6.53 12.29 -18.30
N LYS A 56 -6.92 11.87 -17.09
CA LYS A 56 -6.00 11.56 -16.01
C LYS A 56 -5.08 10.41 -16.41
N LEU A 57 -5.64 9.34 -16.98
CA LEU A 57 -4.88 8.16 -17.44
C LEU A 57 -3.86 8.54 -18.53
N ILE A 58 -4.28 9.27 -19.56
CA ILE A 58 -3.42 9.75 -20.66
C ILE A 58 -2.28 10.63 -20.12
N LYS A 59 -2.58 11.57 -19.22
CA LYS A 59 -1.56 12.40 -18.59
C LYS A 59 -0.57 11.58 -17.75
N THR A 60 -1.05 10.51 -17.11
CA THR A 60 -0.23 9.62 -16.29
C THR A 60 0.72 8.79 -17.16
N GLU A 61 0.30 8.36 -18.35
CA GLU A 61 1.17 7.66 -19.31
C GLU A 61 2.31 8.55 -19.84
N SER A 62 2.04 9.85 -20.05
CA SER A 62 3.02 10.81 -20.60
C SER A 62 4.10 11.27 -19.61
N PHE A 63 3.93 11.04 -18.30
CA PHE A 63 4.92 11.40 -17.26
C PHE A 63 5.09 10.23 -16.27
N LYS A 64 5.76 9.15 -16.68
CA LYS A 64 6.24 8.14 -15.73
C LYS A 64 7.26 8.78 -14.80
N LYS A 65 6.85 9.18 -13.61
CA LYS A 65 7.75 9.68 -12.57
C LYS A 65 8.81 8.60 -12.29
N GLN A 66 10.08 8.95 -12.47
CA GLN A 66 11.20 8.06 -12.25
C GLN A 66 11.23 7.59 -10.78
N GLN A 67 11.43 6.29 -10.58
CA GLN A 67 11.61 5.73 -9.24
C GLN A 67 13.02 6.04 -8.73
N PRO A 68 13.21 6.33 -7.43
CA PRO A 68 14.52 6.66 -6.87
C PRO A 68 15.43 5.45 -6.62
N PHE A 69 14.92 4.21 -6.72
CA PHE A 69 15.68 2.98 -6.51
C PHE A 69 15.46 2.01 -7.66
N ASP A 70 16.47 1.21 -7.97
CA ASP A 70 16.42 0.14 -8.98
C ASP A 70 15.61 -1.05 -8.45
N TYR A 71 15.77 -1.37 -7.16
CA TYR A 71 15.14 -2.52 -6.51
C TYR A 71 14.35 -2.16 -5.25
N TYR A 72 13.19 -2.80 -5.10
CA TYR A 72 12.32 -2.71 -3.92
C TYR A 72 12.15 -4.09 -3.31
N LEU A 73 12.72 -4.31 -2.13
CA LEU A 73 12.66 -5.57 -1.42
C LEU A 73 11.47 -5.54 -0.45
N PHE A 74 10.36 -6.17 -0.84
CA PHE A 74 9.21 -6.37 0.04
C PHE A 74 9.61 -7.35 1.13
N PHE A 75 9.60 -6.84 2.36
CA PHE A 75 10.25 -7.46 3.50
C PHE A 75 9.30 -7.48 4.66
N ASP A 76 9.00 -8.69 5.11
CA ASP A 76 8.18 -8.92 6.28
C ASP A 76 8.91 -9.88 7.22
N VAL A 77 9.07 -9.44 8.46
CA VAL A 77 9.73 -10.20 9.51
C VAL A 77 8.69 -10.44 10.58
N GLU A 78 7.69 -11.23 10.27
CA GLU A 78 6.96 -11.84 11.35
C GLU A 78 7.94 -12.68 12.19
N ALA A 79 7.52 -13.02 13.40
CA ALA A 79 7.97 -14.27 13.98
C ALA A 79 7.54 -15.48 13.12
N THR A 80 7.38 -15.33 11.79
CA THR A 80 7.80 -16.23 10.71
C THR A 80 7.37 -15.78 9.28
N TYR A 81 8.36 -15.48 8.41
CA TYR A 81 8.73 -16.18 7.14
C TYR A 81 7.88 -16.12 5.82
N THR A 82 8.38 -15.76 4.59
CA THR A 82 9.58 -16.27 3.82
C THR A 82 10.25 -15.40 2.70
N PHE A 83 11.56 -15.69 2.47
CA PHE A 83 12.29 -16.05 1.21
C PHE A 83 13.19 -17.31 1.47
N ARG A 84 12.73 -18.55 1.16
CA ARG A 84 12.86 -19.84 1.96
C ARG A 84 14.21 -20.28 2.65
N SER A 85 14.34 -20.13 3.99
CA SER A 85 15.29 -20.66 5.01
C SER A 85 14.82 -20.28 6.46
N TYR A 86 14.84 -21.20 7.44
CA TYR A 86 14.20 -21.04 8.77
C TYR A 86 15.18 -20.70 9.92
N VAL A 87 14.79 -19.93 10.96
CA VAL A 87 15.66 -19.60 12.14
C VAL A 87 15.14 -20.21 13.44
N GLN A 88 15.99 -20.91 14.21
CA GLN A 88 15.67 -21.43 15.54
C GLN A 88 15.70 -20.38 16.64
N PRO A 89 14.55 -20.11 17.32
CA PRO A 89 14.56 -19.31 18.52
C PRO A 89 15.45 -20.01 19.56
N THR A 90 16.49 -19.35 20.04
CA THR A 90 17.41 -19.96 21.02
C THR A 90 16.98 -19.76 22.48
N VAL A 91 16.05 -18.84 22.80
CA VAL A 91 15.56 -18.63 24.19
C VAL A 91 14.31 -19.44 24.48
N ASN A 92 13.29 -19.36 23.61
CA ASN A 92 12.10 -20.19 23.69
C ASN A 92 12.07 -21.09 22.46
N PRO A 93 12.88 -22.17 22.43
CA PRO A 93 12.99 -23.03 21.27
C PRO A 93 11.67 -23.76 20.96
N LYS A 94 10.78 -23.92 21.93
CA LYS A 94 9.43 -24.45 21.74
C LYS A 94 8.43 -23.35 21.41
N LEU A 95 7.81 -23.42 20.23
CA LEU A 95 6.71 -22.54 19.83
C LEU A 95 5.47 -22.81 20.69
N SER A 96 4.76 -21.77 21.12
CA SER A 96 3.49 -21.92 21.83
C SER A 96 2.36 -22.28 20.87
N GLU A 97 1.27 -22.89 21.36
CA GLU A 97 0.08 -23.17 20.54
C GLU A 97 -0.51 -21.91 19.92
N PHE A 98 -0.44 -20.77 20.62
CA PHE A 98 -0.85 -19.48 20.05
C PHE A 98 0.02 -19.08 18.86
N CYS A 99 1.35 -19.20 18.96
CA CYS A 99 2.25 -18.90 17.84
C CYS A 99 2.04 -19.88 16.69
N THR A 100 1.91 -21.17 16.98
CA THR A 100 1.63 -22.21 15.97
C THR A 100 0.28 -22.01 15.30
N GLY A 101 -0.76 -21.61 16.03
CA GLY A 101 -2.09 -21.32 15.48
C GLY A 101 -2.12 -20.04 14.64
N LEU A 102 -1.45 -18.99 15.11
CA LEU A 102 -1.37 -17.70 14.42
C LEU A 102 -0.54 -17.81 13.14
N THR A 103 0.63 -18.46 13.19
CA THR A 103 1.60 -18.47 12.07
C THR A 103 1.68 -19.80 11.30
N GLY A 104 1.11 -20.90 11.84
CA GLY A 104 0.97 -22.20 11.17
C GLY A 104 2.26 -23.01 11.05
N ILE A 105 3.29 -22.66 11.81
CA ILE A 105 4.62 -23.29 11.68
C ILE A 105 4.84 -24.33 12.77
N SER A 106 5.27 -25.51 12.33
CA SER A 106 5.57 -26.64 13.20
C SER A 106 7.01 -26.59 13.72
N GLN A 107 7.20 -27.17 14.90
CA GLN A 107 8.46 -27.20 15.64
C GLN A 107 9.65 -27.84 14.89
N SER A 108 9.37 -28.70 13.90
CA SER A 108 10.35 -29.44 13.11
C SER A 108 11.01 -28.61 12.00
N THR A 109 10.49 -27.43 11.71
CA THR A 109 10.78 -26.68 10.47
C THR A 109 11.77 -25.54 10.72
N ILE A 110 12.77 -25.74 11.58
CA ILE A 110 13.53 -24.62 12.16
C ILE A 110 15.06 -24.82 12.00
N ASP A 111 15.76 -23.91 11.31
CA ASP A 111 17.20 -24.00 10.95
C ASP A 111 18.03 -22.84 11.57
N LYS A 112 19.37 -22.81 11.47
CA LYS A 112 20.27 -21.84 12.13
C LYS A 112 21.01 -20.90 11.16
N LYS A 113 20.81 -21.00 9.84
CA LYS A 113 21.70 -20.41 8.82
C LYS A 113 21.14 -19.28 7.94
N VAL A 114 19.99 -18.70 8.30
CA VAL A 114 19.24 -17.78 7.40
C VAL A 114 19.97 -16.50 7.04
N LEU A 115 20.72 -15.90 7.98
CA LEU A 115 21.38 -14.60 7.72
C LEU A 115 22.44 -14.71 6.61
N ASN A 116 23.21 -15.79 6.58
CA ASN A 116 24.25 -15.99 5.57
C ASN A 116 23.64 -16.23 4.18
N GLU A 117 22.56 -17.00 4.09
CA GLU A 117 21.86 -17.23 2.82
C GLU A 117 21.20 -15.94 2.32
N PHE A 118 20.65 -15.12 3.22
CA PHE A 118 20.14 -13.81 2.86
C PHE A 118 21.24 -12.89 2.31
N GLN A 119 22.42 -12.87 2.94
CA GLN A 119 23.57 -12.09 2.44
C GLN A 119 24.05 -12.58 1.07
N LYS A 120 24.10 -13.89 0.83
CA LYS A 120 24.42 -14.46 -0.50
C LYS A 120 23.40 -14.04 -1.55
N PHE A 121 22.11 -14.02 -1.20
CA PHE A 121 21.06 -13.53 -2.09
C PHE A 121 21.27 -12.06 -2.45
N LEU A 122 21.54 -11.19 -1.47
CA LEU A 122 21.82 -9.78 -1.73
C LEU A 122 23.04 -9.60 -2.65
N ALA A 123 24.12 -10.34 -2.39
CA ALA A 123 25.34 -10.29 -3.20
C ALA A 123 25.11 -10.79 -4.64
N LYS A 124 24.29 -11.84 -4.84
CA LYS A 124 23.97 -12.40 -6.15
C LYS A 124 23.37 -11.36 -7.11
N TYR A 125 22.59 -10.43 -6.57
CA TYR A 125 21.94 -9.35 -7.34
C TYR A 125 22.59 -7.98 -7.13
N ASP A 126 23.76 -7.95 -6.50
CA ASP A 126 24.55 -6.75 -6.22
C ASP A 126 23.77 -5.62 -5.50
N LEU A 127 22.84 -6.03 -4.64
CA LEU A 127 21.90 -5.13 -3.95
C LEU A 127 22.62 -4.38 -2.83
N PHE A 128 22.32 -3.08 -2.71
CA PHE A 128 22.96 -2.16 -1.75
C PHE A 128 24.47 -1.99 -1.98
N GLN A 129 24.97 -2.40 -3.15
CA GLN A 129 26.35 -2.24 -3.59
C GLN A 129 26.36 -1.32 -4.82
N THR A 130 26.27 -1.88 -6.03
CA THR A 130 26.13 -1.06 -7.25
C THR A 130 24.67 -0.75 -7.56
N ALA A 131 23.77 -1.71 -7.31
CA ALA A 131 22.34 -1.54 -7.54
C ALA A 131 21.70 -0.80 -6.36
N SER A 132 21.00 0.30 -6.65
CA SER A 132 20.28 1.03 -5.63
C SER A 132 19.04 0.23 -5.20
N ALA A 133 18.92 -0.02 -3.90
CA ALA A 133 17.86 -0.85 -3.36
C ALA A 133 17.29 -0.24 -2.08
N THR A 134 16.02 -0.53 -1.79
CA THR A 134 15.39 -0.20 -0.51
C THR A 134 14.49 -1.34 -0.06
N PHE A 135 14.36 -1.50 1.26
CA PHE A 135 13.31 -2.33 1.83
C PHE A 135 11.95 -1.63 1.78
N VAL A 136 10.89 -2.44 1.67
CA VAL A 136 9.49 -2.03 1.76
C VAL A 136 8.80 -2.93 2.78
N THR A 137 8.27 -2.35 3.85
CA THR A 137 7.72 -3.10 5.00
C THR A 137 6.31 -2.63 5.34
N ASP A 138 5.53 -3.51 5.99
CA ASP A 138 4.16 -3.21 6.44
C ASP A 138 4.15 -2.53 7.83
N GLY A 139 4.89 -1.44 7.95
CA GLY A 139 5.10 -0.74 9.22
C GLY A 139 6.59 -0.63 9.59
N PRO A 140 6.91 -0.06 10.76
CA PRO A 140 8.30 0.11 11.16
C PRO A 140 8.90 -1.12 11.87
N PHE A 141 8.07 -2.08 12.29
CA PHE A 141 8.46 -3.08 13.30
C PHE A 141 9.49 -4.08 12.80
N ASP A 142 9.41 -4.52 11.55
CA ASP A 142 10.32 -5.53 10.96
C ASP A 142 11.79 -5.16 11.13
N ILE A 143 12.17 -4.02 10.55
CA ILE A 143 13.55 -3.56 10.56
C ILE A 143 13.88 -2.95 11.93
N ARG A 144 13.01 -2.09 12.48
CA ARG A 144 13.34 -1.33 13.70
C ARG A 144 13.41 -2.23 14.93
N ASP A 145 12.44 -3.13 15.12
CA ASP A 145 12.29 -3.91 16.34
C ASP A 145 12.76 -5.34 16.16
N PHE A 146 12.23 -6.07 15.17
CA PHE A 146 12.46 -7.51 15.06
C PHE A 146 13.90 -7.85 14.69
N ILE A 147 14.47 -7.22 13.66
CA ILE A 147 15.90 -7.40 13.35
C ILE A 147 16.79 -6.95 14.52
N THR A 148 16.43 -5.86 15.22
CA THR A 148 17.23 -5.36 16.35
C THR A 148 17.24 -6.34 17.51
N LYS A 149 16.07 -6.88 17.86
CA LYS A 149 15.93 -7.91 18.90
C LYS A 149 16.66 -9.18 18.48
N GLN A 150 16.51 -9.62 17.22
CA GLN A 150 17.15 -10.82 16.71
C GLN A 150 18.68 -10.72 16.71
N CYS A 151 19.25 -9.56 16.36
CA CYS A 151 20.70 -9.33 16.44
C CYS A 151 21.21 -9.46 17.88
N LYS A 152 20.53 -8.82 18.85
CA LYS A 152 20.87 -8.92 20.28
C LYS A 152 20.78 -10.36 20.78
N HIS A 153 19.69 -11.02 20.44
CA HIS A 153 19.40 -12.40 20.83
C HIS A 153 20.43 -13.40 20.27
N SER A 154 20.83 -13.20 19.01
CA SER A 154 21.82 -14.03 18.33
C SER A 154 23.26 -13.63 18.65
N LYS A 155 23.46 -12.66 19.56
CA LYS A 155 24.77 -12.11 19.93
C LYS A 155 25.59 -11.61 18.73
N ILE A 156 24.91 -11.10 17.71
CA ILE A 156 25.54 -10.47 16.55
C ILE A 156 26.10 -9.13 17.01
N LYS A 157 27.44 -8.99 16.98
CA LYS A 157 28.15 -7.79 17.45
C LYS A 157 27.79 -6.55 16.65
N THR A 158 27.72 -6.69 15.33
CA THR A 158 27.46 -5.60 14.40
C THR A 158 26.22 -5.92 13.59
N ARG A 159 25.20 -5.06 13.71
CA ARG A 159 23.99 -5.15 12.89
C ARG A 159 24.38 -4.92 11.41
N PRO A 160 23.93 -5.77 10.47
CA PRO A 160 24.25 -5.58 9.05
C PRO A 160 23.85 -4.18 8.54
N ASP A 161 24.73 -3.53 7.79
CA ASP A 161 24.58 -2.11 7.43
C ASP A 161 23.41 -1.82 6.51
N TYR A 162 23.03 -2.77 5.65
CA TYR A 162 21.82 -2.67 4.82
C TYR A 162 20.54 -2.59 5.66
N PHE A 163 20.56 -2.94 6.95
CA PHE A 163 19.43 -2.72 7.85
C PHE A 163 19.50 -1.40 8.64
N ASN A 164 20.52 -0.58 8.41
CA ASN A 164 20.70 0.75 9.03
C ASN A 164 20.28 1.90 8.10
N ILE A 165 20.17 1.64 6.79
CA ILE A 165 19.69 2.61 5.81
C ILE A 165 18.17 2.87 5.97
N PRO A 166 17.67 4.04 5.53
CA PRO A 166 16.23 4.32 5.47
C PRO A 166 15.47 3.31 4.61
N TRP A 167 14.19 3.07 4.93
CA TRP A 167 13.31 2.17 4.19
C TRP A 167 11.92 2.77 3.97
N VAL A 168 11.11 2.09 3.15
CA VAL A 168 9.74 2.49 2.85
C VAL A 168 8.78 1.74 3.77
N ASN A 169 8.00 2.46 4.57
CA ASN A 169 6.78 1.94 5.18
C ASN A 169 5.63 2.18 4.21
N ILE A 170 5.14 1.10 3.60
CA ILE A 170 4.13 1.19 2.54
C ILE A 170 2.79 1.68 3.07
N ARG A 171 2.45 1.46 4.35
CA ARG A 171 1.20 1.98 4.94
C ARG A 171 1.13 3.51 4.87
N ARG A 172 2.26 4.18 5.11
CA ARG A 172 2.39 5.65 5.02
C ARG A 172 2.30 6.09 3.56
N THR A 173 3.06 5.44 2.68
CA THR A 173 3.04 5.73 1.24
C THR A 173 1.63 5.56 0.65
N PHE A 174 0.93 4.48 1.02
CA PHE A 174 -0.44 4.20 0.61
C PHE A 174 -1.41 5.27 1.08
N ARG A 175 -1.33 5.63 2.36
CA ARG A 175 -2.17 6.68 2.94
C ARG A 175 -1.99 7.99 2.19
N ASP A 176 -0.75 8.42 1.98
CA ASP A 176 -0.45 9.70 1.35
C ASP A 176 -0.83 9.70 -0.14
N PHE A 177 -0.60 8.59 -0.84
CA PHE A 177 -0.92 8.45 -2.26
C PHE A 177 -2.44 8.42 -2.55
N TYR A 178 -3.20 7.66 -1.76
CA TYR A 178 -4.66 7.55 -1.90
C TYR A 178 -5.45 8.54 -1.02
N ASN A 179 -4.78 9.52 -0.41
CA ASN A 179 -5.35 10.52 0.49
C ASN A 179 -6.27 9.90 1.58
N GLN A 180 -5.80 8.82 2.20
CA GLN A 180 -6.52 8.15 3.29
C GLN A 180 -6.30 8.90 4.61
N LYS A 181 -7.27 8.82 5.51
CA LYS A 181 -7.17 9.47 6.83
C LYS A 181 -6.15 8.78 7.76
N GLU A 182 -5.97 7.49 7.61
CA GLU A 182 -5.16 6.66 8.49
C GLU A 182 -4.35 5.61 7.71
N ASN A 183 -3.35 5.05 8.38
CA ASN A 183 -2.54 3.96 7.85
C ASN A 183 -3.38 2.67 7.86
N LYS A 184 -3.47 2.00 6.71
CA LYS A 184 -4.20 0.74 6.55
C LYS A 184 -3.26 -0.46 6.68
N ASN A 185 -3.78 -1.59 7.16
CA ASN A 185 -3.09 -2.89 7.10
C ASN A 185 -3.24 -3.52 5.69
N ILE A 186 -2.56 -4.64 5.44
CA ILE A 186 -2.57 -5.34 4.14
C ILE A 186 -4.01 -5.62 3.68
N SER A 187 -4.83 -6.27 4.49
CA SER A 187 -6.22 -6.63 4.10
C SER A 187 -7.05 -5.39 3.75
N ALA A 188 -6.93 -4.27 4.48
CA ALA A 188 -7.64 -3.03 4.16
C ALA A 188 -7.07 -2.29 2.94
N MET A 189 -5.76 -2.41 2.66
CA MET A 189 -5.16 -1.91 1.42
C MET A 189 -5.66 -2.72 0.22
N LEU A 190 -5.65 -4.06 0.30
CA LEU A 190 -6.20 -4.94 -0.75
C LEU A 190 -7.68 -4.66 -1.02
N ALA A 191 -8.49 -4.53 0.03
CA ALA A 191 -9.91 -4.20 -0.11
C ALA A 191 -10.12 -2.85 -0.82
N HIS A 192 -9.31 -1.83 -0.53
CA HIS A 192 -9.36 -0.55 -1.23
C HIS A 192 -9.01 -0.68 -2.71
N LEU A 193 -8.03 -1.53 -3.05
CA LEU A 193 -7.60 -1.81 -4.42
C LEU A 193 -8.50 -2.82 -5.15
N LYS A 194 -9.53 -3.35 -4.47
CA LYS A 194 -10.41 -4.43 -4.95
C LYS A 194 -9.65 -5.70 -5.32
N MET A 195 -8.61 -6.01 -4.55
CA MET A 195 -7.81 -7.23 -4.64
C MET A 195 -8.16 -8.18 -3.49
N GLN A 196 -7.91 -9.47 -3.68
CA GLN A 196 -8.07 -10.49 -2.65
C GLN A 196 -6.71 -10.83 -2.05
N PHE A 197 -6.69 -11.27 -0.80
CA PHE A 197 -5.48 -11.78 -0.17
C PHE A 197 -5.15 -13.15 -0.77
N GLU A 198 -3.91 -13.34 -1.23
CA GLU A 198 -3.41 -14.62 -1.73
C GLU A 198 -2.61 -15.35 -0.64
N GLY A 199 -2.91 -16.63 -0.39
CA GLY A 199 -2.23 -17.41 0.64
C GLY A 199 -2.90 -17.32 2.01
N ARG A 200 -2.12 -17.41 3.08
CA ARG A 200 -2.60 -17.40 4.46
C ARG A 200 -2.18 -16.12 5.18
N GLU A 201 -3.12 -15.41 5.79
CA GLU A 201 -2.80 -14.26 6.64
C GLU A 201 -1.86 -14.68 7.79
N HIS A 202 -0.91 -13.81 8.15
CA HIS A 202 0.12 -14.08 9.16
C HIS A 202 1.11 -15.19 8.75
N SER A 203 1.38 -15.22 7.45
CA SER A 203 2.48 -15.96 6.83
C SER A 203 3.35 -14.90 6.18
N GLY A 204 4.55 -14.66 6.71
CA GLY A 204 5.39 -13.55 6.25
C GLY A 204 5.72 -13.58 4.75
N LEU A 205 5.64 -14.74 4.08
CA LEU A 205 5.78 -14.84 2.62
C LEU A 205 4.54 -14.34 1.93
N ASP A 206 3.39 -14.83 2.36
CA ASP A 206 2.11 -14.49 1.74
C ASP A 206 1.86 -13.00 1.98
N ASP A 207 2.16 -12.50 3.17
CA ASP A 207 2.15 -11.07 3.49
C ASP A 207 3.12 -10.29 2.59
N ALA A 208 4.36 -10.74 2.40
CA ALA A 208 5.30 -10.09 1.47
C ALA A 208 4.85 -10.13 0.00
N ILE A 209 4.23 -11.22 -0.45
CA ILE A 209 3.66 -11.37 -1.81
C ILE A 209 2.50 -10.37 -1.99
N ASN A 210 1.58 -10.32 -1.03
CA ASN A 210 0.46 -9.37 -1.05
C ASN A 210 0.95 -7.93 -0.98
N LEU A 211 1.99 -7.65 -0.18
CA LEU A 211 2.63 -6.33 -0.11
C LEU A 211 3.24 -5.94 -1.45
N ALA A 212 3.91 -6.88 -2.13
CA ALA A 212 4.46 -6.68 -3.47
C ALA A 212 3.37 -6.44 -4.51
N ALA A 213 2.23 -7.14 -4.41
CA ALA A 213 1.08 -6.94 -5.29
C ALA A 213 0.47 -5.54 -5.11
N ILE A 214 0.29 -5.08 -3.86
CA ILE A 214 -0.12 -3.71 -3.53
C ILE A 214 0.88 -2.70 -4.10
N GLY A 215 2.18 -2.92 -3.86
CA GLY A 215 3.24 -2.03 -4.32
C GLY A 215 3.29 -1.91 -5.83
N LYS A 216 3.16 -3.03 -6.54
CA LYS A 216 3.05 -3.09 -8.01
C LYS A 216 1.85 -2.28 -8.50
N ARG A 217 0.68 -2.46 -7.89
CA ARG A 217 -0.53 -1.72 -8.26
C ARG A 217 -0.36 -0.21 -8.07
N MET A 218 0.17 0.22 -6.92
CA MET A 218 0.48 1.63 -6.66
C MET A 218 1.47 2.20 -7.67
N HIS A 219 2.52 1.46 -8.02
CA HIS A 219 3.50 1.90 -9.01
C HIS A 219 2.87 2.09 -10.40
N GLN A 220 2.01 1.16 -10.83
CA GLN A 220 1.26 1.26 -12.09
C GLN A 220 0.34 2.48 -12.13
N GLU A 221 -0.20 2.89 -10.98
CA GLU A 221 -1.01 4.11 -10.84
C GLU A 221 -0.17 5.41 -10.69
N GLY A 222 1.17 5.31 -10.79
CA GLY A 222 2.07 6.47 -10.78
C GLY A 222 2.62 6.85 -9.40
N CYS A 223 2.52 5.98 -8.40
CA CYS A 223 3.12 6.19 -7.10
C CYS A 223 4.66 6.12 -7.17
N VAL A 224 5.32 7.05 -6.47
CA VAL A 224 6.79 7.05 -6.32
C VAL A 224 7.15 6.64 -4.90
N PHE A 225 7.93 5.57 -4.78
CA PHE A 225 8.29 4.99 -3.49
C PHE A 225 9.56 5.65 -2.95
N LYS A 226 9.39 6.54 -1.97
CA LYS A 226 10.48 7.20 -1.24
C LYS A 226 10.59 6.64 0.18
N THR A 227 11.81 6.53 0.70
CA THR A 227 12.04 6.11 2.09
C THR A 227 11.40 7.09 3.06
N ASN A 228 10.65 6.58 4.02
CA ASN A 228 9.86 7.37 4.97
C ASN A 228 9.95 6.85 6.43
N CYS A 229 10.83 5.86 6.64
CA CYS A 229 11.25 5.33 7.93
C CYS A 229 12.78 5.23 7.97
N ARG A 230 13.36 5.33 9.16
CA ARG A 230 14.80 5.19 9.40
C ARG A 230 15.05 4.58 10.77
N PHE A 231 16.18 3.89 10.92
CA PHE A 231 16.64 3.36 12.19
C PHE A 231 17.50 4.43 12.87
N ASP A 232 17.15 4.80 14.11
CA ASP A 232 17.94 5.75 14.87
C ASP A 232 19.03 5.01 15.66
N ILE A 233 20.26 5.10 15.16
CA ILE A 233 21.44 4.48 15.75
C ILE A 233 21.82 5.16 17.08
N SER A 234 21.49 6.45 17.25
CA SER A 234 21.85 7.24 18.43
C SER A 234 20.94 7.00 19.64
N HIS A 235 19.70 6.56 19.41
CA HIS A 235 18.70 6.34 20.47
C HIS A 235 17.94 5.01 20.31
N PRO A 236 18.61 3.85 20.44
CA PRO A 236 17.99 2.54 20.22
C PRO A 236 16.91 2.14 21.27
N GLN A 237 16.64 2.96 22.30
CA GLN A 237 15.85 2.58 23.49
C GLN A 237 14.49 3.28 23.71
N ARG A 238 14.06 4.26 22.91
CA ARG A 238 12.84 5.02 23.30
C ARG A 238 11.48 4.36 23.02
N TYR A 239 11.40 3.21 22.37
CA TYR A 239 10.11 2.63 21.92
C TYR A 239 9.72 1.30 22.59
N GLY A 240 10.09 1.13 23.87
CA GLY A 240 9.72 -0.04 24.69
C GLY A 240 8.60 0.19 25.73
N ARG A 241 8.07 1.41 25.87
CA ARG A 241 6.95 1.67 26.80
C ARG A 241 5.68 1.92 26.03
N ARG A 242 4.89 0.85 25.79
CA ARG A 242 3.43 1.01 25.79
C ARG A 242 3.10 1.59 27.16
N ARG A 243 2.64 2.84 27.22
CA ARG A 243 1.84 3.27 28.37
C ARG A 243 0.66 2.31 28.40
N ARG A 244 0.62 1.46 29.43
CA ARG A 244 -0.61 0.78 29.84
C ARG A 244 -1.61 1.84 30.24
#